data_AF-A0A940ICR1-F1
#
_entry.id   AF-A0A940ICR1-F1
#
_cell.length_a   1.000
_cell.length_b   1.000
_cell.length_c   1.000
_cell.angle_alpha   90.00
_cell.angle_beta   90.00
_cell.angle_gamma   90.00
#
_symmetry.space_group_name_H-M   'P 1'
#
loop_
_entity.id
_entity.type
_entity.pdbx_description
1 polymer ?
#
loop_
_entity_poly.entity_id
_entity_poly.type
_entity_poly.pdbx_seq_one_letter_code
_entity_poly.pdbx_strand_id
1 'polypeptide(L)'
;MMLAAVESISIGESFALSGVSIGIIMGVLACIMLLIYLVSWLFRRFDEWNSKRKGKIPPVTVDATAAEPVAKAPGSCGDLVLIDTTEREAAMIMAIVADSTETPLNELRFISIKQIKE
;
A
#
# COMPACT_ATOMS: atom_id res chain seq x y z
N MET A 1 -46.36 -4.66 13.12
CA MET A 1 -46.65 -6.10 12.90
C MET A 1 -45.50 -7.00 13.35
N MET A 2 -44.23 -6.64 13.18
CA MET A 2 -43.08 -7.44 13.63
C MET A 2 -42.88 -7.49 15.16
N LEU A 3 -43.32 -6.46 15.91
CA LEU A 3 -43.23 -6.39 17.38
C LEU A 3 -44.11 -7.43 18.10
N ALA A 4 -45.32 -7.69 17.60
CA ALA A 4 -46.24 -8.68 18.18
C ALA A 4 -45.76 -10.13 18.00
N ALA A 5 -44.91 -10.40 17.00
CA ALA A 5 -44.34 -11.73 16.74
C ALA A 5 -43.19 -12.08 17.70
N VAL A 6 -42.59 -11.08 18.36
CA VAL A 6 -41.51 -11.28 19.34
C VAL A 6 -42.06 -11.65 20.72
N GLU A 7 -43.29 -11.23 21.06
CA GLU A 7 -43.91 -11.47 22.38
C GLU A 7 -44.35 -12.92 22.62
N SER A 8 -44.48 -13.76 21.58
CA SER A 8 -44.84 -15.18 21.71
C SER A 8 -43.68 -16.16 21.45
N ILE A 9 -42.44 -15.67 21.40
CA ILE A 9 -41.27 -16.53 21.17
C ILE A 9 -40.95 -17.30 22.45
N SER A 10 -40.98 -18.62 22.36
CA SER A 10 -40.63 -19.51 23.47
C SER A 10 -39.16 -19.32 23.87
N ILE A 11 -38.81 -19.58 25.14
CA ILE A 11 -37.42 -19.55 25.61
C ILE A 11 -36.52 -20.41 24.70
N GLY A 12 -37.01 -21.56 24.24
CA GLY A 12 -36.27 -22.42 23.31
C GLY A 12 -35.99 -21.78 21.95
N GLU A 13 -36.94 -21.01 21.42
CA GLU A 13 -36.78 -20.30 20.14
C GLU A 13 -35.86 -19.09 20.26
N SER A 14 -35.85 -18.40 21.41
CA SER A 14 -34.90 -17.31 21.69
C SER A 14 -33.45 -17.81 21.66
N PHE A 15 -33.18 -18.96 22.28
CA PHE A 15 -31.85 -19.58 22.25
C PHE A 15 -31.45 -20.00 20.83
N ALA A 16 -32.40 -20.52 20.05
CA ALA A 16 -32.15 -20.87 18.64
C ALA A 16 -31.82 -19.63 17.80
N LEU A 17 -32.58 -18.54 17.92
CA LEU A 17 -32.32 -17.28 17.22
C LEU A 17 -30.96 -16.66 17.61
N SER A 18 -30.62 -16.69 18.91
CA SER A 18 -29.33 -16.22 19.40
C SER A 18 -28.16 -17.08 18.88
N GLY A 19 -28.36 -18.41 18.82
CA GLY A 19 -27.37 -19.32 18.23
C GLY A 19 -27.11 -19.02 16.76
N VAL A 20 -28.17 -18.73 15.99
CA VAL A 20 -28.05 -18.34 14.57
C VAL A 20 -27.29 -17.02 14.42
N SER A 21 -27.56 -16.01 15.27
CA SER A 21 -26.85 -14.72 15.19
C SER A 21 -25.37 -14.84 15.58
N ILE A 22 -25.04 -15.60 16.64
CA ILE A 22 -23.66 -15.94 17.00
C ILE A 22 -22.97 -16.66 15.83
N GLY A 23 -23.66 -17.60 15.18
CA GLY A 23 -23.15 -18.34 14.03
C GLY A 23 -22.85 -17.42 12.85
N ILE A 24 -23.71 -16.44 12.57
CA ILE A 24 -23.50 -15.44 11.52
C ILE A 24 -22.31 -14.55 11.84
N ILE A 25 -22.17 -14.06 13.08
CA ILE A 25 -21.05 -13.20 13.48
C ILE A 25 -19.73 -13.98 13.37
N MET A 26 -19.69 -15.21 13.88
CA MET A 26 -18.54 -16.12 13.73
C MET A 26 -18.22 -16.39 12.26
N GLY A 27 -19.24 -16.61 11.44
CA GLY A 27 -19.10 -16.81 10.00
C GLY A 27 -18.53 -15.59 9.28
N VAL A 28 -19.00 -14.38 9.60
CA VAL A 28 -18.49 -13.13 9.02
C VAL A 28 -17.04 -12.87 9.43
N LEU A 29 -16.71 -13.06 10.71
CA LEU A 29 -15.33 -12.90 11.20
C LEU A 29 -14.38 -13.90 10.53
N ALA A 30 -14.81 -15.17 10.41
CA ALA A 30 -14.06 -16.20 9.70
C ALA A 30 -13.94 -15.91 8.20
N CYS A 31 -15.00 -15.40 7.57
CA CYS A 31 -14.99 -15.01 6.16
C CYS A 31 -14.02 -13.86 5.88
N ILE A 32 -13.98 -12.85 6.76
CA ILE A 32 -13.00 -11.75 6.68
C ILE A 32 -11.58 -12.29 6.85
N MET A 33 -11.35 -13.18 7.82
CA MET A 33 -10.04 -13.80 8.01
C MET A 33 -9.61 -14.62 6.79
N LEU A 34 -10.53 -15.37 6.19
CA LEU A 34 -10.31 -16.13 4.96
C LEU A 34 -10.01 -15.21 3.78
N LEU A 35 -10.73 -14.09 3.62
CA LEU A 35 -10.45 -13.10 2.57
C LEU A 35 -9.05 -12.51 2.71
N ILE A 36 -8.64 -12.11 3.93
CA ILE A 36 -7.30 -11.60 4.19
C ILE A 36 -6.25 -12.67 3.88
N TYR A 37 -6.52 -13.94 4.25
CA TYR A 37 -5.65 -15.06 3.94
C TYR A 37 -5.53 -15.30 2.43
N LEU A 38 -6.64 -15.27 1.67
CA LEU A 38 -6.65 -15.42 0.21
C LEU A 38 -5.91 -14.29 -0.49
N VAL A 39 -6.13 -13.04 -0.05
CA VAL A 39 -5.41 -11.87 -0.57
C VAL A 39 -3.92 -11.96 -0.24
N SER A 40 -3.54 -12.36 0.97
CA SER A 40 -2.15 -12.58 1.37
C SER A 40 -1.51 -13.73 0.60
N TRP A 41 -2.27 -14.80 0.33
CA TRP A 41 -1.82 -15.94 -0.48
C TRP A 41 -1.62 -15.53 -1.94
N LEU A 42 -2.55 -14.75 -2.50
CA LEU A 42 -2.44 -14.21 -3.84
C LEU A 42 -1.26 -13.25 -3.96
N PHE A 43 -1.05 -12.36 -2.99
CA PHE A 43 0.12 -11.48 -2.94
C PHE A 43 1.41 -12.27 -2.86
N ARG A 44 1.52 -13.32 -2.03
CA ARG A 44 2.72 -14.19 -2.02
C ARG A 44 2.96 -14.86 -3.37
N ARG A 45 1.89 -15.32 -4.03
CA ARG A 45 1.97 -15.94 -5.36
C ARG A 45 2.37 -14.93 -6.45
N PHE A 46 1.91 -13.69 -6.33
CA PHE A 46 2.26 -12.58 -7.22
C PHE A 46 3.66 -12.04 -6.93
N ASP A 47 4.09 -12.07 -5.67
CA ASP A 47 5.43 -11.66 -5.24
C ASP A 47 6.47 -12.70 -5.67
N GLU A 48 6.15 -13.99 -5.72
CA GLU A 48 6.97 -15.00 -6.40
C GLU A 48 7.11 -14.72 -7.91
N TRP A 49 6.04 -14.25 -8.57
CA TRP A 49 6.08 -13.86 -9.97
C TRP A 49 6.90 -12.57 -10.17
N ASN A 50 6.72 -11.58 -9.31
CA ASN A 50 7.48 -10.33 -9.32
C ASN A 50 8.94 -10.51 -8.89
N SER A 51 9.25 -11.44 -7.98
CA SER A 51 10.61 -11.77 -7.52
C SER A 51 11.38 -12.62 -8.53
N LYS A 52 10.69 -13.33 -9.44
CA LYS A 52 11.34 -13.87 -10.64
C LYS A 52 11.69 -12.78 -11.67
N ARG A 53 11.12 -11.58 -11.57
CA ARG A 53 11.50 -10.38 -12.36
C ARG A 53 12.38 -9.38 -11.60
N LYS A 54 12.34 -9.37 -10.27
CA LYS A 54 13.26 -8.65 -9.38
C LYS A 54 14.17 -9.66 -8.71
N GLY A 55 15.28 -9.94 -9.37
CA GLY A 55 16.40 -10.63 -8.74
C GLY A 55 16.76 -9.98 -7.41
N LYS A 56 16.91 -10.84 -6.39
CA LYS A 56 17.67 -10.69 -5.15
C LYS A 56 17.96 -9.25 -4.70
N ILE A 57 17.27 -8.82 -3.65
CA ILE A 57 17.85 -7.86 -2.70
C ILE A 57 17.93 -8.59 -1.36
N PRO A 58 19.13 -8.97 -0.87
CA PRO A 58 19.30 -9.53 0.47
C PRO A 58 18.91 -8.49 1.53
N PRO A 59 18.52 -8.91 2.74
CA PRO A 59 18.27 -7.97 3.83
C PRO A 59 19.61 -7.30 4.16
N VAL A 60 19.73 -6.02 3.81
CA VAL A 60 20.85 -5.20 4.27
C VAL A 60 20.52 -4.82 5.70
N THR A 61 21.22 -5.48 6.62
CA THR A 61 21.53 -4.97 7.94
C THR A 61 22.01 -3.53 7.79
N VAL A 62 21.24 -2.57 8.29
CA VAL A 62 21.71 -1.20 8.49
C VAL A 62 22.58 -1.17 9.73
N ASP A 63 23.82 -1.65 9.60
CA ASP A 63 24.93 -1.03 10.31
C ASP A 63 25.45 0.09 9.40
N ALA A 64 25.43 1.29 9.96
CA ALA A 64 25.80 2.51 9.28
C ALA A 64 27.28 2.49 8.88
N THR A 65 27.58 2.61 7.59
CA THR A 65 28.65 3.47 7.05
C THR A 65 28.85 3.25 5.54
N ALA A 66 29.11 4.35 4.84
CA ALA A 66 29.69 4.45 3.48
C ALA A 66 28.91 3.85 2.30
N ALA A 67 28.21 4.72 1.59
CA ALA A 67 27.63 4.48 0.28
C ALA A 67 28.72 4.50 -0.82
N GLU A 68 28.73 3.46 -1.67
CA GLU A 68 29.32 3.47 -3.01
C GLU A 68 28.32 2.85 -4.02
N PRO A 69 28.33 3.28 -5.29
CA PRO A 69 27.11 3.55 -6.05
C PRO A 69 26.60 2.31 -6.79
N VAL A 70 25.37 1.91 -6.50
CA VAL A 70 24.68 0.87 -7.27
C VAL A 70 24.24 1.47 -8.61
N ALA A 71 24.72 0.90 -9.71
CA ALA A 71 24.44 1.32 -11.07
C ALA A 71 22.93 1.54 -11.28
N LYS A 72 22.59 2.80 -11.57
CA LYS A 72 21.22 3.27 -11.73
C LYS A 72 20.59 2.61 -12.96
N ALA A 73 19.43 1.98 -12.79
CA ALA A 73 18.70 1.36 -13.89
C ALA A 73 18.45 2.39 -15.01
N PRO A 74 18.52 2.00 -16.30
CA PRO A 74 18.20 2.90 -17.40
C PRO A 74 16.76 3.37 -17.24
N GLY A 75 16.58 4.66 -16.93
CA GLY A 75 15.29 5.29 -16.60
C GLY A 75 15.11 5.72 -15.13
N SER A 76 16.07 5.48 -14.24
CA SER A 76 16.05 6.09 -12.90
C SER A 76 16.71 7.47 -12.94
N CYS A 77 16.00 8.49 -12.44
CA CYS A 77 16.22 9.93 -12.65
C CYS A 77 17.56 10.53 -12.15
N GLY A 78 18.63 9.77 -11.97
CA GLY A 78 19.82 10.30 -11.29
C GLY A 78 19.53 10.60 -9.82
N ASP A 79 20.56 10.96 -9.06
CA ASP A 79 20.40 11.36 -7.67
C ASP A 79 19.79 12.75 -7.62
N LEU A 80 18.71 12.91 -6.86
CA LEU A 80 17.99 14.17 -6.74
C LEU A 80 18.20 14.73 -5.34
N VAL A 81 18.77 15.94 -5.27
CA VAL A 81 19.05 16.61 -3.99
C VAL A 81 17.91 17.56 -3.65
N LEU A 82 17.16 17.25 -2.59
CA LEU A 82 16.16 18.17 -2.03
C LEU A 82 16.81 18.95 -0.88
N ILE A 83 16.72 20.27 -0.93
CA ILE A 83 17.19 21.17 0.13
C ILE A 83 15.99 21.94 0.67
N ASP A 84 15.70 21.73 1.95
CA ASP A 84 14.57 22.33 2.67
C ASP A 84 13.21 22.13 1.95
N THR A 85 13.06 21.05 1.18
CA THR A 85 11.84 20.73 0.42
C THR A 85 11.43 19.29 0.67
N THR A 86 10.14 19.01 0.81
CA THR A 86 9.63 17.64 0.99
C THR A 86 9.52 16.88 -0.34
N GLU A 87 9.54 15.55 -0.30
CA GLU A 87 9.39 14.72 -1.51
C GLU A 87 8.07 14.99 -2.26
N ARG A 88 7.00 15.29 -1.52
CA ARG A 88 5.69 15.64 -2.08
C ARG A 88 5.75 16.95 -2.87
N GLU A 89 6.37 17.98 -2.28
CA GLU A 89 6.51 19.28 -2.94
C GLU A 89 7.42 19.17 -4.16
N ALA A 90 8.53 18.45 -4.04
CA ALA A 90 9.41 18.17 -5.16
C ALA A 90 8.68 17.48 -6.32
N ALA A 91 7.87 16.45 -6.05
CA ALA A 91 7.08 15.77 -7.08
C ALA A 91 6.09 16.71 -7.77
N MET A 92 5.44 17.60 -7.02
CA MET A 92 4.55 18.61 -7.57
C MET A 92 5.30 19.59 -8.48
N ILE A 93 6.49 20.06 -8.07
CA ILE A 93 7.35 20.90 -8.92
C ILE A 93 7.77 20.15 -10.19
N MET A 94 8.15 18.88 -10.08
CA MET A 94 8.53 18.08 -11.25
C MET A 94 7.38 17.93 -12.26
N ALA A 95 6.14 17.78 -11.78
CA ALA A 95 4.96 17.69 -12.63
C ALA A 95 4.66 19.03 -13.33
N ILE A 96 4.73 20.16 -12.62
CA ILE A 96 4.48 21.49 -13.21
C ILE A 96 5.51 21.81 -14.30
N VAL A 97 6.78 21.52 -14.04
CA VAL A 97 7.85 21.77 -15.03
C VAL A 97 7.70 20.85 -16.24
N ALA A 98 7.29 19.59 -16.04
CA ALA A 98 7.03 18.67 -17.16
C ALA A 98 5.88 19.15 -18.04
N ASP A 99 4.79 19.63 -17.43
CA ASP A 99 3.65 20.21 -18.14
C ASP A 99 4.05 21.50 -18.89
N SER A 100 4.79 22.39 -18.23
CA SER A 100 5.22 23.67 -18.81
C SER A 100 6.22 23.53 -19.95
N THR A 101 7.01 22.45 -19.96
CA THR A 101 8.03 22.19 -20.99
C THR A 101 7.55 21.22 -22.06
N GLU A 102 6.34 20.67 -21.94
CA GLU A 102 5.76 19.64 -22.81
C GLU A 102 6.67 18.42 -23.02
N THR A 103 7.64 18.20 -22.12
CA THR A 103 8.56 17.06 -22.19
C THR A 103 8.16 15.99 -21.18
N PRO A 104 8.12 14.70 -21.58
CA PRO A 104 7.75 13.63 -20.66
C PRO A 104 8.80 13.48 -19.56
N LEU A 105 8.35 13.11 -18.35
CA LEU A 105 9.22 12.93 -17.17
C LEU A 105 10.41 11.98 -17.41
N ASN A 106 10.31 11.07 -18.38
CA ASN A 106 11.39 10.14 -18.76
C ASN A 106 12.62 10.84 -19.38
N GLU A 107 12.44 12.01 -19.98
CA GLU A 107 13.51 12.80 -20.61
C GLU A 107 13.95 13.99 -19.76
N LEU A 108 13.19 14.31 -18.71
CA LEU A 108 13.50 15.36 -17.75
C LEU A 108 14.37 14.84 -16.61
N ARG A 109 15.45 15.54 -16.30
CA ARG A 109 16.33 15.24 -15.16
C ARG A 109 16.47 16.45 -14.25
N PHE A 110 15.92 16.33 -13.04
CA PHE A 110 16.09 17.32 -11.98
C PHE A 110 17.34 17.03 -11.17
N ILE A 111 18.30 17.97 -11.14
CA ILE A 111 19.57 17.81 -10.41
C ILE A 111 19.42 18.20 -8.93
N SER A 112 18.74 19.32 -8.64
CA SER A 112 18.47 19.74 -7.27
C SER A 112 17.22 20.63 -7.19
N ILE A 113 16.45 20.50 -6.12
CA ILE A 113 15.31 21.39 -5.80
C ILE A 113 15.62 22.05 -4.46
N LYS A 114 15.64 23.39 -4.44
CA LYS A 114 15.96 24.19 -3.26
C LYS A 114 14.86 25.21 -3.00
N GLN A 115 14.41 25.32 -1.76
CA GLN A 115 13.57 26.43 -1.34
C GLN A 115 14.45 27.68 -1.15
N ILE A 116 14.12 28.79 -1.81
CA ILE A 116 14.77 30.08 -1.59
C ILE A 116 14.09 30.74 -0.38
N LYS A 117 14.89 31.04 0.65
CA LYS A 117 14.48 31.88 1.78
C LYS A 117 14.95 33.30 1.45
N GLU A 118 14.01 34.18 1.14
CA GLU A 118 14.25 35.63 1.08
C GLU A 118 14.31 36.22 2.48
#